data_AF-A0A414AFZ2-F1
#
_entry.id   AF-A0A414AFZ2-F1
#
_cell.length_a   1.000
_cell.length_b   1.000
_cell.length_c   1.000
_cell.angle_alpha   90.00
_cell.angle_beta   90.00
_cell.angle_gamma   90.00
#
_symmetry.space_group_name_H-M   'P 1'
#
loop_
_entity.id
_entity.type
_entity.pdbx_description
1 polymer ?
#
loop_
_entity_poly.entity_id
_entity_poly.type
_entity_poly.pdbx_seq_one_letter_code
_entity_poly.pdbx_strand_id
1 'polypeptide(L)' 'MKDLDIKQESLQIATCKLRNELMKKGDWYDGFVASISSSLREIGVYEPDIEDIAKRVLNRIIGLEE' A
#
# COMPACT_ATOMS: atom_id res chain seq x y z
N MET A 1 18.89 25.75 -0.82
CA MET A 1 18.32 24.95 0.28
C MET A 1 16.79 25.03 0.37
N LYS A 2 16.13 26.11 -0.10
CA LYS A 2 14.64 26.21 -0.11
C LYS A 2 13.93 25.29 -1.12
N ASP A 3 14.53 24.98 -2.26
CA ASP A 3 13.87 24.14 -3.29
C ASP A 3 13.75 22.65 -2.92
N LEU A 4 14.64 22.16 -2.04
CA LEU A 4 14.54 20.79 -1.51
C LEU A 4 13.39 20.69 -0.49
N ASP A 5 13.17 21.74 0.29
CA ASP A 5 12.15 21.82 1.34
C ASP A 5 10.72 21.81 0.76
N ILE A 6 10.48 22.63 -0.27
CA ILE A 6 9.18 22.70 -0.97
C ILE A 6 8.84 21.36 -1.66
N LYS A 7 9.84 20.68 -2.23
CA LYS A 7 9.64 19.35 -2.84
C LYS A 7 9.36 18.28 -1.79
N GLN A 8 9.98 18.36 -0.62
CA GLN A 8 9.78 17.42 0.47
C GLN A 8 8.36 17.52 1.06
N GLU A 9 7.84 18.73 1.26
CA GLU A 9 6.45 18.96 1.67
C GLU A 9 5.47 18.34 0.65
N SER A 10 5.73 18.50 -0.64
CA SER A 10 4.87 17.94 -1.70
C SER A 10 4.81 16.40 -1.68
N LEU A 11 5.95 15.74 -1.41
CA LEU A 11 6.02 14.28 -1.31
C LEU A 11 5.31 13.76 -0.05
N GLN A 12 5.46 14.45 1.09
CA GLN A 12 4.76 14.10 2.32
C GLN A 12 3.25 14.22 2.14
N ILE A 13 2.78 15.31 1.53
CA ILE A 13 1.35 15.53 1.25
C ILE A 13 0.83 14.46 0.29
N ALA A 14 1.56 14.13 -0.78
CA ALA A 14 1.17 13.10 -1.74
C ALA A 14 1.08 11.71 -1.06
N THR A 15 2.07 11.37 -0.22
CA THR A 15 2.09 10.11 0.54
C THR A 15 0.92 10.04 1.51
N CYS A 16 0.61 11.12 2.23
CA CYS A 16 -0.56 11.18 3.11
C CYS A 16 -1.86 11.01 2.36
N LYS A 17 -2.03 11.65 1.19
CA LYS A 17 -3.22 11.49 0.35
C LYS A 17 -3.39 10.05 -0.12
N LEU A 18 -2.31 9.44 -0.65
CA LEU A 18 -2.32 8.05 -1.10
C LEU A 18 -2.70 7.11 0.04
N ARG A 19 -2.06 7.25 1.20
CA ARG A 19 -2.39 6.47 2.40
C ARG A 19 -3.86 6.60 2.76
N ASN A 20 -4.38 7.82 2.82
CA ASN A 20 -5.78 8.07 3.19
C ASN A 20 -6.76 7.45 2.19
N GLU A 21 -6.46 7.45 0.89
CA GLU A 21 -7.27 6.74 -0.11
C GLU A 21 -7.22 5.22 0.09
N LEU A 22 -6.05 4.64 0.33
CA LEU A 22 -5.89 3.21 0.61
C LEU A 22 -6.63 2.78 1.88
N MET A 23 -6.64 3.60 2.92
CA MET A 23 -7.37 3.32 4.17
C MET A 23 -8.90 3.22 3.97
N LYS A 24 -9.45 3.77 2.88
CA LYS A 24 -10.88 3.64 2.56
C LYS A 24 -11.27 2.23 2.12
N LYS A 25 -10.30 1.36 1.83
CA LYS A 25 -10.52 -0.03 1.37
C LYS A 25 -11.46 -0.11 0.15
N GLY A 26 -11.27 0.79 -0.82
CA GLY A 26 -11.96 0.76 -2.12
C GLY A 26 -11.03 0.28 -3.24
N ASP A 27 -11.33 0.65 -4.49
CA ASP A 27 -10.63 0.15 -5.69
C ASP A 27 -9.11 0.25 -5.65
N TRP A 28 -8.57 1.33 -5.05
CA TRP A 28 -7.12 1.50 -4.90
C TRP A 28 -6.52 0.47 -3.95
N TYR A 29 -7.20 0.18 -2.85
CA TYR A 29 -6.76 -0.86 -1.91
C TYR A 29 -6.80 -2.23 -2.60
N ASP A 30 -7.91 -2.55 -3.27
CA ASP A 30 -8.08 -3.84 -3.96
C ASP A 30 -7.06 -4.03 -5.08
N GLY A 31 -6.77 -2.97 -5.84
CA GLY A 31 -5.73 -2.99 -6.86
C GLY A 31 -4.33 -3.25 -6.29
N PHE A 32 -3.99 -2.65 -5.16
CA PHE A 32 -2.71 -2.92 -4.49
C PHE A 32 -2.65 -4.33 -3.88
N VAL A 33 -3.73 -4.83 -3.28
CA VAL A 33 -3.82 -6.22 -2.81
C VAL A 33 -3.60 -7.17 -3.97
N ALA A 34 -4.29 -6.98 -5.10
CA ALA A 34 -4.13 -7.81 -6.29
C ALA A 34 -2.69 -7.78 -6.83
N SER A 35 -2.04 -6.61 -6.84
CA SER A 35 -0.64 -6.49 -7.24
C SER A 35 0.30 -7.26 -6.31
N ILE A 36 0.10 -7.15 -4.98
CA ILE A 36 0.92 -7.90 -4.00
C ILE A 36 0.67 -9.40 -4.15
N SER A 37 -0.58 -9.82 -4.26
CA SER A 37 -0.94 -11.21 -4.50
C SER A 37 -0.29 -11.75 -5.77
N SER A 38 -0.25 -10.99 -6.87
CA SER A 38 0.43 -11.40 -8.10
C SER A 38 1.92 -11.68 -7.85
N SER A 39 2.64 -10.78 -7.18
CA SER A 39 4.05 -10.98 -6.84
C SER A 39 4.27 -12.17 -5.90
N LEU A 40 3.33 -12.43 -4.98
CA LEU A 40 3.37 -13.60 -4.09
C LEU A 40 3.22 -14.92 -4.87
N ARG A 41 2.39 -14.96 -5.93
CA ARG A 41 2.28 -16.14 -6.80
C ARG A 41 3.58 -16.47 -7.49
N GLU A 42 4.30 -15.45 -7.97
CA GLU A 42 5.56 -15.62 -8.69
C GLU A 42 6.64 -16.32 -7.84
N ILE A 43 6.55 -16.22 -6.51
CA ILE A 43 7.46 -16.87 -5.56
C ILE A 43 6.88 -18.12 -4.89
N GLY A 44 5.72 -18.60 -5.35
CA GLY A 44 5.14 -19.88 -4.92
C GLY A 44 4.19 -19.80 -3.71
N VAL A 45 3.65 -18.63 -3.38
CA VAL A 45 2.57 -18.49 -2.39
C VAL A 45 1.22 -18.54 -3.12
N TYR A 46 0.32 -19.40 -2.66
CA TYR A 46 -0.97 -19.66 -3.30
C TYR A 46 -2.14 -19.58 -2.31
N GLU A 47 -3.34 -19.78 -2.81
CA GLU A 47 -4.56 -19.90 -2.03
C GLU A 47 -4.47 -21.03 -0.99
N PRO A 48 -5.15 -20.89 0.17
CA PRO A 48 -6.01 -19.76 0.55
C PRO A 48 -5.25 -18.54 1.10
N ASP A 49 -3.97 -18.68 1.41
CA ASP A 49 -3.23 -17.72 2.24
C ASP A 49 -2.86 -16.42 1.50
N ILE A 50 -2.85 -16.44 0.17
CA ILE A 50 -2.29 -15.34 -0.65
C ILE A 50 -3.00 -13.99 -0.47
N GLU A 51 -4.33 -13.99 -0.37
CA GLU A 51 -5.10 -12.76 -0.23
C GLU A 51 -4.94 -12.18 1.17
N ASP A 52 -4.93 -13.03 2.20
CA ASP A 52 -4.75 -12.62 3.58
C ASP A 52 -3.34 -12.07 3.82
N ILE A 53 -2.31 -12.69 3.26
CA ILE A 53 -0.93 -12.17 3.33
C ILE A 53 -0.85 -10.82 2.62
N ALA A 54 -1.42 -10.68 1.43
CA ALA A 54 -1.41 -9.43 0.69
C ALA A 54 -2.12 -8.29 1.45
N LYS A 55 -3.29 -8.55 2.04
CA LYS A 55 -4.01 -7.61 2.90
C LYS A 55 -3.18 -7.22 4.13
N ARG A 56 -2.52 -8.19 4.80
CA ARG A 56 -1.65 -7.93 5.95
C ARG A 56 -0.49 -7.01 5.57
N VAL A 57 0.20 -7.30 4.47
CA VAL A 57 1.31 -6.47 3.97
C VAL A 57 0.84 -5.05 3.68
N LEU A 58 -0.27 -4.89 2.95
CA LEU A 58 -0.80 -3.56 2.64
C LEU A 58 -1.21 -2.79 3.90
N ASN A 59 -1.93 -3.45 4.83
CA ASN A 59 -2.34 -2.85 6.10
C ASN A 59 -1.12 -2.38 6.92
N ARG A 60 -0.02 -3.13 6.92
CA ARG A 60 1.25 -2.72 7.54
C ARG A 60 1.81 -1.44 6.93
N ILE A 61 1.87 -1.38 5.60
CA ILE A 61 2.41 -0.24 4.86
C ILE A 61 1.62 1.04 5.16
N ILE A 62 0.29 0.93 5.27
CA ILE A 62 -0.59 2.09 5.51
C ILE A 62 -0.84 2.38 6.98
N GLY A 63 -0.26 1.60 7.90
CA GLY A 63 -0.34 1.82 9.34
C GLY A 63 -1.69 1.44 9.98
N LEU A 64 -2.32 0.38 9.48
CA LEU A 64 -3.55 -0.22 10.03
C LEU A 64 -3.30 -1.48 10.88
N GLU A 65 -2.05 -1.79 11.21
CA GLU A 65 -1.74 -2.84 12.22
C GLU A 65 -2.00 -2.28 13.63
N GLU A 66 -2.60 -3.10 14.51
CA GLU A 66 -2.59 -2.86 15.97
C GLU A 66 -1.21 -3.11 16.57
#